data_AF-A0A519W072-F1
#
_entry.id   AF-A0A519W072-F1
#
_cell.length_a   1.000
_cell.length_b   1.000
_cell.length_c   1.000
_cell.angle_alpha   90.00
_cell.angle_beta   90.00
_cell.angle_gamma   90.00
#
_symmetry.space_group_name_H-M   'P 1'
#
loop_
_entity.id
_entity.type
_entity.pdbx_description
1 polymer ?
#
loop_
_entity_poly.entity_id
_entity_poly.type
_entity_poly.pdbx_seq_one_letter_code
_entity_poly.pdbx_strand_id
1 'polypeptide(L)'
;MEISENFLFFIWRYRLLHQARQICVAGELLEIIHPGNLNTHAGPDFTESRLLIDGRHWAGNVEIHTKSSDWQLHRHQINEAYESVILHVVYENDVSITNKSG
;
A
#
# COMPACT_ATOMS: atom_id res chain seq x y z
N MET A 1 19.94 -4.42 9.56
CA MET A 1 19.88 -3.74 8.24
C MET A 1 18.53 -3.09 8.19
N GLU A 2 18.47 -1.77 8.12
CA GLU A 2 17.20 -1.06 7.96
C GLU A 2 16.80 -1.10 6.48
N ILE A 3 15.55 -1.45 6.21
CA ILE A 3 14.97 -1.44 4.86
C ILE A 3 14.46 -0.03 4.60
N SER A 4 14.84 0.57 3.48
CA SER A 4 14.31 1.88 3.08
C SER A 4 13.02 1.75 2.28
N GLU A 5 12.13 2.74 2.41
CA GLU A 5 10.88 2.80 1.63
C GLU A 5 11.17 2.85 0.12
N ASN A 6 12.21 3.58 -0.31
CA ASN A 6 12.65 3.58 -1.71
C ASN A 6 12.95 2.17 -2.26
N PHE A 7 13.46 1.27 -1.42
CA PHE A 7 13.67 -0.12 -1.82
C PHE A 7 12.34 -0.88 -1.93
N LEU A 8 11.39 -0.64 -1.03
CA LEU A 8 10.03 -1.18 -1.14
C LEU A 8 9.30 -0.66 -2.39
N PHE A 9 9.46 0.64 -2.71
CA PHE A 9 8.91 1.25 -3.92
C PHE A 9 9.44 0.55 -5.17
N PHE A 10 10.73 0.24 -5.19
CA PHE A 10 11.36 -0.51 -6.29
C PHE A 10 10.74 -1.91 -6.43
N ILE A 11 10.61 -2.66 -5.33
CA ILE A 11 10.00 -3.99 -5.33
C ILE A 11 8.56 -3.93 -5.84
N TRP A 12 7.76 -2.99 -5.34
CA TRP A 12 6.36 -2.81 -5.72
C TRP A 12 6.23 -2.42 -7.20
N ARG A 13 6.93 -1.38 -7.63
CA ARG A 13 6.89 -0.85 -9.00
C ARG A 13 7.21 -1.90 -10.06
N TYR A 14 8.20 -2.74 -9.79
CA TYR A 14 8.64 -3.78 -10.71
C TYR A 14 7.98 -5.14 -10.43
N ARG A 15 7.06 -5.23 -9.47
CA ARG A 15 6.34 -6.45 -9.07
C ARG A 15 7.29 -7.61 -8.76
N LEU A 16 8.40 -7.31 -8.07
CA LEU A 16 9.45 -8.29 -7.72
C LEU A 16 9.11 -9.12 -6.49
N LEU A 17 7.83 -9.48 -6.35
CA LEU A 17 7.32 -10.24 -5.21
C LEU A 17 7.54 -11.74 -5.50
N HIS A 18 8.14 -12.44 -4.55
CA HIS A 18 8.63 -13.81 -4.74
C HIS A 18 7.51 -14.87 -4.84
N GLN A 19 6.29 -14.53 -4.41
CA GLN A 19 5.16 -15.47 -4.37
C GLN A 19 4.28 -15.34 -5.62
N ALA A 20 3.87 -16.48 -6.17
CA ALA A 20 2.94 -16.53 -7.30
C ALA A 20 1.56 -15.93 -6.98
N ARG A 21 1.20 -15.86 -5.69
CA ARG A 21 -0.03 -15.25 -5.16
C ARG A 21 0.32 -14.46 -3.91
N GLN A 22 -0.10 -13.21 -3.84
CA GLN A 22 0.08 -12.37 -2.66
C GLN A 22 -1.15 -12.49 -1.77
N ILE A 23 -0.96 -12.54 -0.46
CA ILE A 23 -2.06 -12.63 0.50
C ILE A 23 -1.96 -11.44 1.45
N CYS A 24 -3.04 -10.67 1.56
CA CYS A 24 -3.14 -9.57 2.51
C CYS A 24 -3.15 -10.10 3.96
N VAL A 25 -2.90 -9.22 4.93
CA VAL A 25 -2.91 -9.58 6.36
C VAL A 25 -4.24 -10.23 6.79
N ALA A 26 -5.35 -9.81 6.19
CA ALA A 26 -6.69 -10.35 6.46
C ALA A 26 -6.98 -11.71 5.78
N GLY A 27 -6.04 -12.28 5.02
CA GLY A 27 -6.21 -13.54 4.28
C GLY A 27 -6.77 -13.39 2.87
N GLU A 28 -7.04 -12.17 2.42
CA GLU A 28 -7.55 -11.89 1.08
C GLU A 28 -6.47 -12.09 0.02
N LEU A 29 -6.85 -12.70 -1.12
CA LEU A 29 -5.94 -12.86 -2.25
C LEU A 29 -5.74 -11.51 -2.96
N LEU A 30 -4.48 -11.12 -3.15
CA LEU A 30 -4.09 -9.92 -3.89
C LEU A 30 -3.46 -10.30 -5.23
N GLU A 31 -3.99 -9.71 -6.30
CA GLU A 31 -3.38 -9.69 -7.63
C GLU A 31 -3.15 -8.25 -8.08
N ILE A 32 -1.92 -7.94 -8.52
CA ILE A 32 -1.52 -6.61 -8.96
C ILE A 32 -1.73 -6.51 -10.48
N ILE A 33 -2.84 -5.91 -10.89
CA ILE A 33 -3.13 -5.64 -12.32
C ILE A 33 -2.25 -4.49 -12.80
N HIS A 34 -2.21 -3.39 -12.04
CA HIS A 34 -1.36 -2.22 -12.26
C HIS A 34 -0.86 -1.70 -10.90
N PRO A 35 0.47 -1.63 -10.64
CA PRO A 35 0.99 -1.17 -9.35
C PRO A 35 0.70 0.31 -9.08
N GLY A 36 0.38 1.09 -10.11
CA GLY A 36 0.21 2.54 -10.05
C GLY A 36 1.42 3.29 -10.61
N ASN A 37 1.28 4.60 -10.72
CA ASN A 37 2.31 5.53 -11.12
C ASN A 37 2.98 6.11 -9.87
N LEU A 38 4.31 6.03 -9.80
CA LEU A 38 5.06 6.65 -8.70
C LEU A 38 4.74 8.14 -8.63
N ASN A 39 4.26 8.59 -7.48
CA ASN A 39 3.96 9.98 -7.21
C ASN A 39 5.21 10.67 -6.66
N THR A 40 5.61 11.77 -7.28
CA THR A 40 6.72 12.62 -6.81
C THR A 40 6.24 13.92 -6.16
N HIS A 41 4.94 14.01 -5.91
CA HIS A 41 4.29 15.15 -5.28
C HIS A 41 3.68 14.75 -3.93
N ALA A 42 2.99 15.67 -3.27
CA ALA A 42 2.27 15.36 -2.05
C ALA A 42 1.15 14.33 -2.30
N GLY A 43 0.83 13.54 -1.27
CA GLY A 43 -0.19 12.50 -1.33
C GLY A 43 0.43 11.10 -1.37
N PRO A 44 -0.36 10.08 -1.73
CA PRO A 44 0.09 8.69 -1.67
C PRO A 44 1.26 8.37 -2.61
N ASP A 45 2.06 7.37 -2.25
CA ASP A 45 3.27 6.98 -2.99
C ASP A 45 3.02 6.53 -4.43
N PHE A 46 1.92 5.81 -4.66
CA PHE A 46 1.51 5.35 -5.98
C PHE A 46 0.06 5.73 -6.27
N THR A 47 -0.16 6.32 -7.44
CA THR A 47 -1.47 6.76 -7.90
C THR A 47 -2.01 5.86 -9.01
N GLU A 48 -3.33 5.77 -9.15
CA GLU A 48 -3.99 5.01 -10.23
C GLU A 48 -3.61 3.52 -10.28
N SER A 49 -3.40 2.93 -9.10
CA SER A 49 -3.22 1.49 -8.93
C SER A 49 -4.54 0.76 -9.26
N ARG A 50 -4.41 -0.42 -9.87
CA ARG A 50 -5.53 -1.33 -10.15
C ARG A 50 -5.19 -2.69 -9.56
N LEU A 51 -6.01 -3.13 -8.62
CA LEU A 51 -5.79 -4.36 -7.87
C LEU A 51 -7.01 -5.26 -8.00
N LEU A 52 -6.79 -6.57 -7.94
CA LEU A 52 -7.83 -7.55 -7.67
C LEU A 52 -7.63 -8.04 -6.23
N ILE A 53 -8.59 -7.75 -5.35
CA ILE A 53 -8.55 -8.20 -3.95
C ILE A 53 -9.77 -9.09 -3.72
N ASP A 54 -9.53 -10.37 -3.44
CA ASP A 54 -10.54 -11.43 -3.30
C ASP A 54 -11.57 -11.44 -4.46
N GLY A 55 -11.05 -11.33 -5.69
CA GLY A 55 -11.87 -11.33 -6.91
C GLY A 55 -12.61 -10.02 -7.20
N ARG A 56 -12.43 -8.97 -6.39
CA ARG A 56 -13.03 -7.64 -6.61
C ARG A 56 -12.01 -6.66 -7.17
N HIS A 57 -12.42 -5.89 -8.19
CA HIS A 57 -11.58 -4.85 -8.76
C HIS A 57 -11.59 -3.59 -7.90
N TRP A 58 -10.40 -3.14 -7.53
CA TRP A 58 -10.17 -1.89 -6.83
C TRP A 58 -9.36 -0.94 -7.73
N ALA A 59 -9.74 0.33 -7.72
CA ALA A 59 -9.02 1.41 -8.37
C ALA A 59 -8.81 2.53 -7.34
N GLY A 60 -7.56 2.95 -7.15
CA GLY A 60 -7.20 3.92 -6.13
C GLY A 60 -5.70 4.03 -5.99
N ASN A 61 -5.25 4.42 -4.81
CA ASN A 61 -3.85 4.69 -4.53
C ASN A 61 -3.24 3.63 -3.61
N VAL A 62 -1.91 3.53 -3.63
CA VAL A 62 -1.15 2.64 -2.74
C VAL A 62 -0.16 3.47 -1.95
N GLU A 63 -0.13 3.22 -0.65
CA GLU A 63 0.83 3.79 0.27
C GLU A 63 1.79 2.71 0.75
N ILE A 64 3.08 3.04 0.91
CA ILE A 64 4.11 2.09 1.29
C ILE A 64 4.96 2.67 2.42
N HIS A 65 4.97 1.99 3.57
CA HIS A 65 5.80 2.38 4.70
C HIS A 65 6.70 1.24 5.16
N THR A 66 7.71 1.54 5.98
CA THR A 66 8.46 0.48 6.68
C THR A 66 7.59 -0.20 7.72
N LYS A 67 6.81 0.57 8.49
CA LYS A 67 5.94 0.07 9.55
C LYS A 67 4.50 0.50 9.34
N SER A 68 3.55 -0.33 9.79
CA SER A 68 2.14 0.07 9.82
C SER A 68 1.90 1.28 10.73
N SER A 69 2.62 1.41 11.84
CA SER A 69 2.50 2.54 12.78
C SER A 69 2.85 3.89 12.15
N ASP A 70 3.63 3.91 11.06
CA ASP A 70 3.97 5.12 10.31
C ASP A 70 2.72 5.80 9.71
N TRP A 71 1.66 5.01 9.45
CA TRP A 71 0.37 5.55 9.02
C TRP A 71 -0.18 6.59 10.01
N GLN A 72 -0.09 6.29 11.31
CA GLN A 72 -0.54 7.17 12.37
C GLN A 72 0.46 8.29 12.66
N LEU A 73 1.76 7.98 12.59
CA LEU A 73 2.86 8.93 12.77
C LEU A 73 2.74 10.10 11.77
N HIS A 74 2.45 9.78 10.51
CA HIS A 74 2.26 10.75 9.43
C HIS A 74 0.84 11.32 9.35
N ARG A 75 -0.06 10.88 10.25
CA ARG A 75 -1.44 11.35 10.37
C ARG A 75 -2.31 11.06 9.13
N HIS A 76 -2.01 10.01 8.38
CA HIS A 76 -2.77 9.64 7.18
C HIS A 76 -4.22 9.24 7.51
N GLN A 77 -4.48 8.70 8.69
CA GLN A 77 -5.82 8.35 9.19
C GLN A 77 -6.78 9.55 9.29
N ILE A 78 -6.28 10.79 9.30
CA ILE A 78 -7.11 12.01 9.31
C ILE A 78 -6.90 12.89 8.07
N ASN A 79 -6.06 12.48 7.13
CA ASN A 79 -5.71 13.28 5.96
C ASN A 79 -6.54 12.85 4.74
N GLU A 80 -7.34 13.78 4.20
CA GLU A 80 -8.21 13.55 3.04
C GLU A 80 -7.46 13.08 1.79
N ALA A 81 -6.19 13.49 1.64
CA ALA A 81 -5.37 13.07 0.50
C ALA A 81 -5.14 11.54 0.45
N TYR A 82 -5.32 10.84 1.57
CA TYR A 82 -5.06 9.40 1.71
C TYR A 82 -6.34 8.56 1.79
N GLU A 83 -7.54 9.18 1.71
CA GLU A 83 -8.81 8.44 1.73
C GLU A 83 -8.99 7.49 0.55
N SER A 84 -8.32 7.78 -0.57
CA SER A 84 -8.33 6.96 -1.78
C SER A 84 -7.27 5.85 -1.77
N VAL A 85 -6.53 5.67 -0.67
CA VAL A 85 -5.60 4.54 -0.50
C VAL A 85 -6.40 3.25 -0.35
N ILE A 86 -6.21 2.33 -1.30
CA ILE A 86 -6.88 1.03 -1.36
C ILE A 86 -6.02 -0.12 -0.84
N LEU A 87 -4.72 0.12 -0.64
CA LEU A 87 -3.79 -0.84 -0.06
C LEU A 87 -2.64 -0.08 0.62
N HIS A 88 -2.36 -0.43 1.87
CA HIS A 88 -1.16 -0.01 2.59
C HIS A 88 -0.18 -1.19 2.64
N VAL A 89 0.95 -1.05 1.95
CA VAL A 89 2.00 -2.07 1.90
C VAL A 89 3.04 -1.73 2.96
N VAL A 90 3.38 -2.70 3.80
CA VAL A 90 4.36 -2.51 4.87
C VAL A 90 5.39 -3.62 4.89
N TYR A 91 6.61 -3.29 5.31
CA TYR A 91 7.62 -4.31 5.60
C TYR A 91 7.32 -5.01 6.94
N GLU A 92 6.93 -4.23 7.96
CA GLU A 92 6.55 -4.71 9.28
C GLU A 92 5.13 -4.24 9.64
N ASN A 93 4.23 -5.18 9.88
CA ASN A 93 2.88 -4.90 10.38
C ASN A 93 2.87 -4.95 11.91
N ASP A 94 3.32 -3.86 12.54
CA ASP A 94 3.51 -3.72 13.99
C ASP A 94 2.26 -3.31 14.78
N VAL A 95 1.27 -2.68 14.13
CA VAL A 95 0.01 -2.25 14.76
C VAL A 95 -1.15 -2.35 13.78
N SER A 96 -2.36 -2.58 14.29
CA SER A 96 -3.56 -2.43 13.48
C SER A 96 -3.85 -0.94 13.23
N ILE A 97 -4.12 -0.60 11.98
CA ILE A 97 -4.48 0.75 11.56
C ILE A 97 -5.86 0.77 10.94
N THR A 98 -6.46 1.95 10.89
CA THR A 98 -7.72 2.23 10.21
C THR A 98 -7.59 3.53 9.42
N ASN A 99 -8.38 3.65 8.35
CA ASN A 99 -8.59 4.93 7.70
C ASN A 99 -9.84 5.60 8.28
N LYS A 100 -10.25 6.75 7.75
CA LYS A 100 -11.45 7.46 8.24
C LYS A 100 -12.75 6.66 8.15
N SER A 101 -12.82 5.66 7.27
CA SER A 101 -14.03 4.87 7.03
C SER A 101 -14.18 3.69 8.00
N GLY A 102 -13.18 3.44 8.86
CA GLY A 102 -13.15 2.30 9.78
C GLY A 102 -12.47 1.10 9.12
#